data_AF-A0A3M5QVY0-F1
#
_entry.id   AF-A0A3M5QVY0-F1
#
_cell.length_a   1.000
_cell.length_b   1.000
_cell.length_c   1.000
_cell.angle_alpha   90.00
_cell.angle_beta   90.00
_cell.angle_gamma   90.00
#
_symmetry.space_group_name_H-M   'P 1'
#
loop_
_entity.id
_entity.type
_entity.pdbx_description
1 polymer ?
#
loop_
_entity_poly.entity_id
_entity_poly.type
_entity_poly.pdbx_seq_one_letter_code
_entity_poly.pdbx_strand_id
1 'polypeptide(L)'
;MSEPRIRHLAICVFHHRGKILVNPFHDPMKRQLLFRPLGGGVEFGEKSIDAITREIREELNLPITNPRLLGTLESIFTYLGKPEHEVVQVYDAEFEDSTLYEKPWLEGKESDGKVFRAVWRDSTSLTREGVLVPEGLCELLQSLSLLD
;
A
#
# COMPACT_ATOMS: atom_id res chain seq x y z
N MET A 1 20.95 13.27 12.06
CA MET A 1 20.20 12.85 10.86
C MET A 1 20.50 11.39 10.65
N SER A 2 19.50 10.54 10.41
CA SER A 2 19.73 9.14 10.05
C SER A 2 20.45 9.06 8.70
N GLU A 3 21.40 8.13 8.55
CA GLU A 3 22.09 7.92 7.28
C GLU A 3 21.12 7.46 6.18
N PRO A 4 21.37 7.81 4.90
CA PRO A 4 20.63 7.26 3.77
C PRO A 4 20.68 5.72 3.81
N ARG A 5 19.52 5.08 3.68
CA ARG A 5 19.41 3.62 3.71
C ARG A 5 18.34 3.16 2.74
N ILE A 6 18.54 1.95 2.21
CA ILE A 6 17.49 1.23 1.49
C ILE A 6 16.49 0.70 2.53
N ARG A 7 15.21 0.97 2.34
CA ARG A 7 14.14 0.49 3.21
C ARG A 7 13.46 -0.72 2.57
N HIS A 8 13.34 -1.82 3.31
CA HIS A 8 12.57 -2.97 2.88
C HIS A 8 11.14 -2.84 3.42
N LEU A 9 10.15 -2.89 2.53
CA LEU A 9 8.74 -2.69 2.86
C LEU A 9 7.89 -3.85 2.33
N ALA A 10 6.73 -4.04 2.93
CA ALA A 10 5.69 -4.93 2.44
C ALA A 10 4.36 -4.17 2.39
N ILE A 11 3.64 -4.27 1.26
CA ILE A 11 2.33 -3.65 1.07
C ILE A 11 1.30 -4.68 0.60
N CYS A 12 0.02 -4.48 0.89
CA CYS A 12 -1.08 -5.32 0.45
C CYS A 12 -2.11 -4.50 -0.34
N VAL A 13 -2.43 -4.96 -1.56
CA VAL A 13 -3.33 -4.24 -2.46
C VAL A 13 -4.81 -4.50 -2.20
N PHE A 14 -5.15 -5.67 -1.64
CA PHE A 14 -6.53 -6.17 -1.52
C PHE A 14 -7.32 -5.93 -2.81
N HIS A 15 -7.22 -6.83 -3.77
CA HIS A 15 -7.98 -6.68 -5.01
C HIS A 15 -9.43 -7.15 -4.86
N HIS A 16 -10.38 -6.36 -5.36
CA HIS A 16 -11.78 -6.77 -5.51
C HIS A 16 -12.47 -6.05 -6.67
N ARG A 17 -13.00 -6.83 -7.64
CA ARG A 17 -13.79 -6.34 -8.79
C ARG A 17 -13.11 -5.17 -9.53
N GLY A 18 -11.82 -5.31 -9.86
CA GLY A 18 -11.06 -4.29 -10.59
C GLY A 18 -10.70 -3.05 -9.76
N LYS A 19 -10.84 -3.13 -8.44
CA LYS A 19 -10.43 -2.10 -7.49
C LYS A 19 -9.41 -2.64 -6.51
N ILE A 20 -8.59 -1.75 -5.99
CA ILE A 20 -7.64 -2.01 -4.91
C ILE A 20 -7.90 -1.08 -3.73
N LEU A 21 -7.51 -1.49 -2.53
CA LEU A 21 -7.58 -0.67 -1.33
C LEU A 21 -6.32 0.19 -1.18
N VAL A 22 -6.47 1.50 -1.11
CA VAL A 22 -5.35 2.45 -0.99
C VAL A 22 -5.61 3.51 0.07
N ASN A 23 -4.57 3.94 0.76
CA ASN A 23 -4.56 5.14 1.60
C ASN A 23 -4.22 6.37 0.72
N PRO A 24 -5.12 7.37 0.60
CA PRO A 24 -4.84 8.62 -0.09
C PRO A 24 -4.14 9.62 0.84
N PHE A 25 -3.02 10.20 0.40
CA PHE A 25 -2.28 11.22 1.14
C PHE A 25 -1.66 12.26 0.21
N HIS A 26 -1.40 13.46 0.71
CA HIS A 26 -0.83 14.55 -0.09
C HIS A 26 0.68 14.64 0.08
N ASP A 27 1.40 14.78 -1.03
CA ASP A 27 2.78 15.30 -1.00
C ASP A 27 2.70 16.84 -0.96
N PRO A 28 3.01 17.48 0.18
CA PRO A 28 2.87 18.93 0.30
C PRO A 28 3.90 19.71 -0.55
N MET A 29 5.03 19.09 -0.90
CA MET A 29 6.07 19.74 -1.71
C MET A 29 5.71 19.70 -3.20
N LYS A 30 5.24 18.54 -3.68
CA LYS A 30 4.80 18.38 -5.08
C LYS A 30 3.36 18.84 -5.33
N ARG A 31 2.60 19.10 -4.27
CA ARG A 31 1.17 19.49 -4.31
C ARG A 31 0.31 18.51 -5.10
N GLN A 32 0.59 17.21 -4.96
CA GLN A 32 -0.13 16.13 -5.64
C GLN A 32 -0.73 15.15 -4.64
N LEU A 33 -1.83 14.52 -5.05
CA LEU A 33 -2.42 13.39 -4.33
C LEU A 33 -1.65 12.12 -4.69
N LEU A 34 -1.29 11.35 -3.67
CA LEU A 34 -0.67 10.04 -3.77
C LEU A 34 -1.63 8.99 -3.24
N PHE A 35 -1.58 7.81 -3.83
CA PHE A 35 -2.28 6.63 -3.38
C PHE A 35 -1.26 5.53 -3.11
N ARG A 36 -1.27 4.95 -1.91
CA ARG A 36 -0.42 3.82 -1.56
C ARG A 36 -1.27 2.71 -0.93
N PRO A 37 -1.08 1.44 -1.32
CA PRO A 37 -1.66 0.34 -0.58
C PRO A 37 -1.17 0.29 0.87
N LEU A 38 -1.93 -0.38 1.73
CA LEU A 38 -1.63 -0.47 3.16
C LEU A 38 -0.44 -1.38 3.42
N GLY A 39 0.21 -1.20 4.56
CA GLY A 39 1.42 -1.92 4.93
C GLY A 39 2.56 -0.98 5.30
N GLY A 40 3.72 -1.57 5.61
CA GLY A 40 4.80 -0.81 6.22
C GLY A 40 6.15 -1.49 6.16
N GLY A 41 6.95 -1.25 7.20
CA GLY A 41 8.34 -1.66 7.27
C GLY A 41 8.46 -3.14 7.56
N VAL A 42 9.34 -3.83 6.83
CA VAL A 42 9.79 -5.16 7.24
C VAL A 42 10.88 -4.98 8.29
N GLU A 43 10.65 -5.51 9.49
CA GLU A 43 11.60 -5.39 10.60
C GLU A 43 12.80 -6.33 10.46
N PHE A 44 13.88 -6.04 11.20
CA PHE A 44 15.05 -6.90 11.19
C PHE A 44 14.71 -8.28 11.78
N GLY A 45 14.96 -9.34 11.01
CA GLY A 45 14.61 -10.71 11.40
C GLY A 45 13.18 -11.11 11.05
N GLU A 46 12.39 -10.22 10.45
CA GLU A 46 11.02 -10.46 10.01
C GLU A 46 10.97 -10.82 8.52
N LYS A 47 10.08 -11.74 8.13
CA LYS A 47 9.78 -11.99 6.72
C LYS A 47 8.72 -10.99 6.24
N SER A 48 8.78 -10.59 4.97
CA SER A 48 7.79 -9.64 4.42
C SER A 48 6.33 -10.11 4.50
N ILE A 49 6.08 -11.43 4.46
CA ILE A 49 4.73 -11.99 4.63
C ILE A 49 4.21 -11.88 6.07
N ASP A 50 5.11 -11.97 7.05
CA ASP A 50 4.78 -11.79 8.46
C ASP A 50 4.57 -10.29 8.73
N ALA A 51 5.42 -9.44 8.14
CA ALA A 51 5.31 -7.99 8.19
C ALA A 51 3.94 -7.51 7.67
N ILE A 52 3.49 -7.99 6.50
CA ILE A 52 2.20 -7.52 5.99
C ILE A 52 1.02 -7.98 6.86
N THR A 53 1.11 -9.15 7.49
CA THR A 53 0.10 -9.61 8.43
C THR A 53 0.07 -8.73 9.69
N ARG A 54 1.25 -8.38 10.23
CA ARG A 54 1.39 -7.46 11.37
C ARG A 54 0.87 -6.07 11.04
N GLU A 55 1.33 -5.48 9.94
CA GLU A 55 0.99 -4.11 9.55
C GLU A 55 -0.51 -3.95 9.33
N ILE A 56 -1.18 -4.87 8.62
CA ILE A 56 -2.63 -4.79 8.45
C ILE A 56 -3.37 -4.97 9.78
N ARG A 57 -2.84 -5.79 10.68
CA ARG A 57 -3.40 -5.94 12.03
C ARG A 57 -3.25 -4.66 12.84
N GLU A 58 -2.12 -3.96 12.74
CA GLU A 58 -1.85 -2.70 13.43
C GLU A 58 -2.71 -1.55 12.85
N GLU A 59 -2.76 -1.42 11.53
CA GLU A 59 -3.44 -0.33 10.85
C GLU A 59 -4.96 -0.47 10.87
N LEU A 60 -5.50 -1.66 10.56
CA LEU A 60 -6.94 -1.88 10.40
C LEU A 60 -7.58 -2.66 11.55
N ASN A 61 -6.79 -3.31 12.41
CA ASN A 61 -7.31 -4.25 13.42
C ASN A 61 -8.18 -5.35 12.80
N LEU A 62 -7.82 -5.80 11.60
CA LEU A 62 -8.51 -6.85 10.84
C LEU A 62 -7.56 -8.03 10.57
N PRO A 63 -8.04 -9.28 10.62
CA PRO A 63 -7.28 -10.42 10.14
C PRO A 63 -7.30 -10.47 8.60
N ILE A 64 -6.26 -11.08 8.02
CA ILE A 64 -6.16 -11.38 6.60
C ILE A 64 -5.88 -12.85 6.38
N THR A 65 -6.28 -13.36 5.23
CA THR A 65 -6.08 -14.75 4.80
C THR A 65 -5.50 -14.79 3.39
N ASN A 66 -4.93 -15.93 3.02
CA ASN A 66 -4.37 -16.20 1.70
C ASN A 66 -3.36 -15.15 1.18
N PRO A 67 -2.41 -14.65 2.00
CA PRO A 67 -1.44 -13.68 1.52
C PRO A 67 -0.58 -14.28 0.39
N ARG A 68 -0.57 -13.62 -0.76
CA ARG A 68 0.14 -14.04 -1.96
C ARG A 68 1.04 -12.93 -2.47
N LEU A 69 2.31 -13.23 -2.66
CA LEU A 69 3.25 -12.30 -3.28
C LEU A 69 2.88 -12.12 -4.76
N LEU A 70 2.67 -10.88 -5.17
CA LEU A 70 2.45 -10.46 -6.56
C LEU A 70 3.76 -10.17 -7.27
N GLY A 71 4.71 -9.56 -6.56
CA GLY A 71 6.00 -9.19 -7.11
C GLY A 71 6.83 -8.33 -6.16
N THR A 72 8.02 -7.97 -6.61
CA THR A 72 8.91 -7.05 -5.90
C THR A 72 9.18 -5.83 -6.78
N LEU A 73 9.09 -4.65 -6.19
CA LEU A 73 9.39 -3.38 -6.85
C LEU A 73 10.58 -2.71 -6.16
N GLU A 74 11.37 -1.99 -6.94
CA GLU A 74 12.41 -1.09 -6.45
C GLU A 74 12.04 0.33 -6.84
N SER A 75 11.93 1.23 -5.85
CA SER A 75 11.43 2.59 -6.04
C SER A 75 12.40 3.59 -5.44
N ILE A 76 12.96 4.47 -6.29
CA ILE A 76 13.92 5.50 -5.90
C ILE A 76 13.29 6.86 -6.20
N PHE A 77 13.01 7.66 -5.17
CA PHE A 77 12.24 8.88 -5.32
C PHE A 77 12.65 9.94 -4.29
N THR A 78 12.15 11.16 -4.47
CA THR A 78 12.28 12.24 -3.49
C THR A 78 10.92 12.50 -2.85
N TYR A 79 10.86 12.48 -1.51
CA TYR A 79 9.68 12.83 -0.73
C TYR A 79 10.05 13.82 0.38
N LEU A 80 9.26 14.89 0.52
CA LEU A 80 9.54 15.99 1.46
C LEU A 80 10.98 16.55 1.35
N GLY A 81 11.53 16.57 0.14
CA GLY A 81 12.90 17.05 -0.15
C GLY A 81 14.02 16.08 0.24
N LYS A 82 13.71 14.84 0.66
CA LYS A 82 14.69 13.81 1.02
C LYS A 82 14.71 12.68 -0.01
N PRO A 83 15.90 12.16 -0.39
CA PRO A 83 15.98 10.97 -1.21
C PRO A 83 15.53 9.74 -0.39
N GLU A 84 14.66 8.94 -0.99
CA GLU A 84 14.14 7.69 -0.46
C GLU A 84 14.48 6.57 -1.46
N HIS A 85 14.79 5.39 -0.93
CA HIS A 85 15.04 4.18 -1.70
C HIS A 85 14.35 3.02 -1.01
N GLU A 86 13.35 2.46 -1.67
CA GLU A 86 12.51 1.39 -1.14
C GLU A 86 12.62 0.14 -2.02
N VAL A 87 12.77 -1.02 -1.38
CA VAL A 87 12.50 -2.34 -1.98
C VAL A 87 11.18 -2.81 -1.40
N VAL A 88 10.17 -3.01 -2.24
CA VAL A 88 8.78 -3.19 -1.82
C VAL A 88 8.28 -4.56 -2.28
N GLN A 89 7.90 -5.40 -1.31
CA GLN A 89 7.20 -6.65 -1.56
C GLN A 89 5.71 -6.36 -1.67
N VAL A 90 5.11 -6.65 -2.83
CA VAL A 90 3.71 -6.37 -3.12
C VAL A 90 2.90 -7.64 -2.94
N TYR A 91 1.96 -7.63 -2.01
CA TYR A 91 1.06 -8.73 -1.72
C TYR A 91 -0.38 -8.43 -2.15
N ASP A 92 -1.12 -9.49 -2.36
CA ASP A 92 -2.58 -9.50 -2.31
C ASP A 92 -3.03 -10.44 -1.20
N ALA A 93 -4.20 -10.19 -0.63
CA ALA A 93 -4.76 -10.98 0.45
C ALA A 93 -6.28 -10.77 0.54
N GLU A 94 -6.93 -11.62 1.33
CA GLU A 94 -8.38 -11.60 1.52
C GLU A 94 -8.72 -11.22 2.96
N PHE A 95 -9.69 -10.33 3.13
CA PHE A 95 -10.33 -10.13 4.43
C PHE A 95 -11.27 -11.31 4.73
N GLU A 96 -11.27 -11.80 5.97
CA GLU A 96 -12.21 -12.85 6.39
C GLU A 96 -13.68 -12.39 6.31
N ASP A 97 -13.93 -11.11 6.59
CA ASP A 97 -15.26 -10.50 6.50
C ASP A 97 -15.49 -9.91 5.12
N SER A 98 -16.24 -10.62 4.28
CA SER A 98 -16.56 -10.18 2.92
C SER A 98 -17.38 -8.89 2.86
N THR A 99 -18.04 -8.47 3.94
CA THR A 99 -18.82 -7.23 3.96
C THR A 99 -17.93 -5.98 3.89
N LEU A 100 -16.64 -6.11 4.19
CA LEU A 100 -15.66 -5.02 4.12
C LEU A 100 -15.46 -4.50 2.69
N TYR A 101 -15.59 -5.36 1.70
CA TYR A 101 -15.45 -4.99 0.28
C TYR A 101 -16.61 -4.14 -0.25
N GLU A 102 -17.76 -4.18 0.41
CA GLU A 102 -18.92 -3.37 0.06
C GLU A 102 -18.93 -2.01 0.78
N LYS A 103 -17.99 -1.79 1.72
CA LYS A 103 -17.85 -0.50 2.40
C LYS A 103 -17.20 0.53 1.45
N PRO A 104 -17.63 1.80 1.49
CA PRO A 104 -17.03 2.84 0.66
C PRO A 104 -15.58 3.17 1.04
N TRP A 105 -15.21 2.93 2.30
CA TRP A 105 -13.85 3.03 2.82
C TRP A 105 -13.69 2.15 4.07
N LEU A 106 -12.45 1.85 4.42
CA LEU A 106 -12.07 1.27 5.71
C LEU A 106 -11.37 2.34 6.56
N GLU A 107 -11.67 2.39 7.84
CA GLU A 107 -10.99 3.25 8.79
C GLU A 107 -9.74 2.54 9.31
N GLY A 108 -8.59 3.21 9.22
CA GLY A 108 -7.31 2.72 9.72
C GLY A 108 -6.65 3.72 10.67
N LYS A 109 -5.56 3.28 11.30
CA LYS A 109 -4.74 4.09 12.21
C LYS A 109 -3.28 4.02 11.81
N GLU A 110 -2.68 5.19 11.66
CA GLU A 110 -1.22 5.33 11.55
C GLU A 110 -0.56 4.92 12.88
N SER A 111 0.75 4.66 12.84
CA SER A 111 1.52 4.29 14.04
C SER A 111 1.51 5.37 15.14
N ASP A 112 1.25 6.63 14.77
CA ASP A 112 1.12 7.76 15.72
C ASP A 112 -0.31 7.93 16.28
N GLY A 113 -1.24 7.03 15.91
CA GLY A 113 -2.63 7.03 16.34
C GLY A 113 -3.56 7.92 15.51
N LYS A 114 -3.06 8.64 14.50
CA LYS A 114 -3.92 9.39 13.57
C LYS A 114 -4.77 8.43 12.76
N VAL A 115 -6.05 8.78 12.62
CA VAL A 115 -6.99 8.03 11.82
C VAL A 115 -6.84 8.41 10.35
N PHE A 116 -6.85 7.41 9.47
CA PHE A 116 -6.91 7.58 8.02
C PHE A 116 -8.06 6.78 7.43
N ARG A 117 -8.38 7.06 6.15
CA ARG A 117 -9.42 6.34 5.40
C ARG A 117 -8.81 5.68 4.19
N ALA A 118 -8.76 4.35 4.20
CA ALA A 118 -8.42 3.57 3.03
C ALA A 118 -9.64 3.43 2.11
N VAL A 119 -9.46 3.73 0.82
CA VAL A 119 -10.54 3.78 -0.17
C VAL A 119 -10.32 2.79 -1.30
N TRP A 120 -11.40 2.23 -1.82
CA TRP A 120 -11.37 1.33 -2.97
C TRP A 120 -11.29 2.14 -4.27
N ARG A 121 -10.26 1.92 -5.08
CA ARG A 121 -10.01 2.66 -6.33
C ARG A 121 -9.72 1.75 -7.51
N ASP A 122 -10.31 2.09 -8.65
CA ASP A 122 -10.00 1.50 -9.96
C ASP A 122 -8.87 2.26 -10.67
N SER A 123 -8.33 1.69 -11.75
CA SER A 123 -7.22 2.29 -12.50
C SER A 123 -7.54 3.67 -13.07
N THR A 124 -8.78 3.90 -13.50
CA THR A 124 -9.23 5.18 -14.06
C THR A 124 -9.19 6.29 -13.00
N SER A 125 -9.72 6.02 -11.81
CA SER A 125 -9.72 6.97 -10.70
C SER A 125 -8.31 7.28 -10.20
N LEU A 126 -7.45 6.26 -10.08
CA LEU A 126 -6.05 6.42 -9.68
C LEU A 126 -5.30 7.34 -10.65
N THR A 127 -5.43 7.09 -11.95
CA THR A 127 -4.74 7.87 -13.00
C THR A 127 -5.25 9.31 -13.09
N ARG A 128 -6.55 9.53 -12.86
CA ARG A 128 -7.17 10.85 -12.96
C ARG A 128 -6.93 11.73 -11.73
N GLU A 129 -6.93 11.14 -10.54
CA GLU A 129 -6.96 11.89 -9.27
C GLU A 129 -5.58 12.08 -8.65
N GLY A 130 -4.57 11.26 -9.01
CA GLY A 130 -3.27 11.32 -8.38
C GLY A 130 -2.26 10.34 -8.97
N VAL A 131 -1.29 9.94 -8.15
CA VAL A 131 -0.25 8.98 -8.53
C VAL A 131 -0.28 7.78 -7.61
N LEU A 132 -0.38 6.58 -8.19
CA LEU A 132 -0.22 5.33 -7.47
C LEU A 132 1.27 5.07 -7.20
N VAL A 133 1.60 4.81 -5.95
CA VAL A 133 2.98 4.50 -5.50
C VAL A 133 3.02 3.16 -4.77
N PRO A 134 4.16 2.44 -4.76
CA PRO A 134 5.45 2.79 -5.37
C PRO A 134 5.45 2.82 -6.91
N GLU A 135 6.50 3.39 -7.49
CA GLU A 135 6.72 3.37 -8.94
C GLU A 135 6.68 1.91 -9.46
N GLY A 136 6.03 1.70 -10.61
CA GLY A 136 5.85 0.37 -11.21
C GLY A 136 4.67 -0.44 -10.68
N LEU A 137 3.97 0.04 -9.63
CA LEU A 137 2.84 -0.71 -9.06
C LEU A 137 1.66 -0.81 -10.04
N CYS A 138 1.35 0.23 -10.80
CA CYS A 138 0.24 0.20 -11.76
C CYS A 138 0.49 -0.86 -12.84
N GLU A 139 1.69 -0.84 -13.42
CA GLU A 139 2.13 -1.75 -14.46
C GLU A 139 2.16 -3.20 -13.96
N LEU A 140 2.64 -3.43 -12.72
CA LEU A 140 2.60 -4.75 -12.08
C LEU A 140 1.16 -5.28 -11.99
N LEU A 141 0.23 -4.46 -11.50
CA LEU A 141 -1.16 -4.88 -11.33
C LEU A 141 -1.88 -5.11 -12.65
N GLN A 142 -1.61 -4.29 -13.67
CA GLN A 142 -2.12 -4.50 -15.03
C GLN A 142 -1.58 -5.78 -15.66
N SER A 143 -0.29 -6.08 -15.47
CA SER A 143 0.31 -7.33 -15.98
C SER A 143 -0.31 -8.60 -15.39
N LEU A 144 -0.89 -8.48 -14.19
CA LEU A 144 -1.59 -9.55 -13.47
C LEU A 144 -3.12 -9.51 -13.65
N SER A 145 -3.63 -8.60 -14.48
CA SER A 145 -5.07 -8.39 -14.71
C SER A 145 -5.86 -8.11 -13.42
N LEU A 146 -5.23 -7.42 -12.46
CA LEU A 146 -5.86 -6.96 -11.21
C LEU A 146 -6.37 -5.52 -11.32
N LEU A 147 -5.89 -4.78 -12.32
CA LEU A 147 -6.36 -3.46 -12.74
C LEU A 147 -6.39 -3.41 -14.26
N ASP A 148 -7.33 -2.64 -14.82
CA ASP A 148 -7.48 -2.42 -16.26
C ASP A 148 -6.56 -1.30 -16.80
#